data_AF-A0A5M4B5R5-F1
#
_entry.id   AF-A0A5M4B5R5-F1
#
_cell.length_a   1.000
_cell.length_b   1.000
_cell.length_c   1.000
_cell.angle_alpha   90.00
_cell.angle_beta   90.00
_cell.angle_gamma   90.00
#
_symmetry.space_group_name_H-M   'P 1'
#
loop_
_entity.id
_entity.type
_entity.pdbx_description
1 polymer ?
#
loop_
_entity_poly.entity_id
_entity_poly.type
_entity_poly.pdbx_seq_one_letter_code
_entity_poly.pdbx_strand_id
1 'polypeptide(L)'
;MDPILQKAIVLIEEASNNDNFHFDYSGNLFATGESSADYSAYYFELSEDYFLILDFKDFSFDDFSIVSKSQKQLVYQLLNEE
;
A
#
# COMPACT_ATOMS: atom_id res chain seq x y z
N MET A 1 -14.05 7.90 14.95
CA MET A 1 -13.32 7.70 13.70
C MET A 1 -13.27 6.21 13.44
N ASP A 2 -13.39 5.76 12.20
CA ASP A 2 -13.31 4.33 11.86
C ASP A 2 -11.90 3.79 12.21
N PRO A 3 -11.76 2.69 12.96
CA PRO A 3 -10.46 2.12 13.33
C PRO A 3 -9.56 1.80 12.14
N ILE A 4 -10.14 1.40 11.00
CA ILE A 4 -9.41 1.08 9.76
C ILE A 4 -8.78 2.37 9.20
N LEU A 5 -9.58 3.44 9.11
CA LEU A 5 -9.11 4.74 8.65
C LEU A 5 -8.06 5.34 9.59
N GLN A 6 -8.23 5.16 10.90
CA GLN A 6 -7.24 5.61 11.87
C GLN A 6 -5.89 4.91 11.68
N LYS A 7 -5.89 3.59 11.47
CA LYS A 7 -4.66 2.84 11.20
C LYS A 7 -3.98 3.31 9.91
N ALA A 8 -4.76 3.55 8.86
CA ALA A 8 -4.24 4.05 7.59
C ALA A 8 -3.60 5.43 7.75
N ILE A 9 -4.26 6.36 8.45
CA ILE A 9 -3.74 7.71 8.68
C ILE A 9 -2.39 7.67 9.39
N VAL A 10 -2.24 6.87 10.46
CA VAL A 10 -0.98 6.75 11.20
C VAL A 10 0.16 6.27 10.29
N LEU A 11 -0.09 5.26 9.46
CA LEU A 11 0.93 4.74 8.54
C LEU A 11 1.30 5.74 7.44
N ILE A 12 0.35 6.51 6.93
CA ILE A 12 0.60 7.56 5.93
C ILE A 12 1.40 8.71 6.55
N GLU A 13 1.05 9.15 7.75
CA GLU A 13 1.80 10.17 8.49
C GLU A 13 3.23 9.70 8.77
N GLU A 14 3.41 8.44 9.14
CA GLU A 14 4.73 7.88 9.37
C GLU A 14 5.56 7.80 8.07
N ALA A 15 4.98 7.30 6.98
CA ALA A 15 5.62 7.27 5.66
C ALA A 15 6.04 8.66 5.17
N SER A 16 5.24 9.68 5.45
CA SER A 16 5.51 11.06 5.02
C SER A 16 6.61 11.77 5.83
N ASN A 17 6.84 11.35 7.08
CA ASN A 17 7.68 12.12 8.02
C ASN A 17 8.85 11.32 8.61
N ASN A 18 8.96 10.02 8.34
CA ASN A 18 10.04 9.17 8.87
C ASN A 18 11.06 8.83 7.77
N ASP A 19 12.24 9.46 7.84
CA ASP A 19 13.36 9.17 6.94
C ASP A 19 13.84 7.70 6.99
N ASN A 20 13.52 6.97 8.07
CA ASN A 20 13.88 5.56 8.25
C ASN A 20 12.78 4.58 7.86
N PHE A 21 11.66 5.05 7.29
CA PHE A 21 10.50 4.21 6.98
C PHE A 21 10.88 2.95 6.18
N HIS A 22 11.76 3.09 5.20
CA HIS A 22 12.22 1.98 4.36
C HIS A 22 12.94 0.87 5.14
N PHE A 23 13.66 1.24 6.21
CA PHE A 23 14.36 0.28 7.07
C PHE A 23 13.39 -0.36 8.06
N ASP A 24 12.59 0.47 8.73
CA ASP A 24 11.63 0.07 9.77
C ASP A 24 10.57 -0.91 9.24
N TYR A 25 10.15 -0.72 7.98
CA TYR A 25 9.11 -1.50 7.32
C TYR A 25 9.61 -2.36 6.16
N SER A 26 10.90 -2.72 6.15
CA SER A 26 11.49 -3.58 5.11
C SER A 26 10.75 -4.91 4.89
N GLY A 27 10.14 -5.47 5.94
CA GLY A 27 9.31 -6.68 5.86
C GLY A 27 7.96 -6.49 5.16
N ASN A 28 7.54 -5.25 4.93
CA ASN A 28 6.30 -4.88 4.24
C ASN A 28 6.51 -4.49 2.78
N LEU A 29 7.76 -4.47 2.31
CA LEU A 29 8.08 -4.18 0.91
C LEU A 29 7.45 -5.25 0.01
N PHE A 30 6.55 -4.83 -0.88
CA PHE A 30 5.80 -5.73 -1.76
C PHE A 30 6.28 -5.66 -3.21
N ALA A 31 6.70 -4.48 -3.68
CA ALA A 31 7.20 -4.31 -5.03
C ALA A 31 8.34 -3.29 -5.08
N THR A 32 9.26 -3.51 -6.02
CA THR A 32 10.28 -2.54 -6.43
C THR A 32 10.25 -2.44 -7.95
N GLY A 33 10.63 -1.28 -8.47
CA GLY A 33 10.71 -1.05 -9.91
C GLY A 33 11.91 -0.21 -10.25
N GLU A 34 12.67 -0.63 -11.27
CA GLU A 34 13.68 0.21 -11.90
C GLU A 34 12.99 1.09 -12.93
N SER A 35 12.74 2.36 -12.59
CA SER A 35 12.29 3.38 -13.53
C SER A 35 13.35 4.49 -13.64
N SER A 36 13.05 5.61 -14.30
CA SER A 36 13.92 6.80 -14.25
C SER A 36 14.16 7.34 -12.82
N ALA A 37 13.38 6.83 -11.86
CA ALA A 37 13.46 7.04 -10.42
C ALA A 37 13.29 5.69 -9.71
N ASP A 38 13.96 5.50 -8.58
CA ASP A 38 13.83 4.25 -7.80
C ASP A 38 12.43 4.19 -7.19
N TYR A 39 11.64 3.20 -7.59
CA TYR A 39 10.28 3.00 -7.09
C TYR A 39 10.22 1.84 -6.10
N SER A 40 9.49 2.05 -5.01
CA SER A 40 9.19 1.00 -4.03
C SER A 40 7.76 1.13 -3.51
N ALA A 41 7.10 0.00 -3.28
CA ALA A 41 5.74 -0.05 -2.76
C ALA A 41 5.65 -0.96 -1.54
N TYR A 42 4.99 -0.48 -0.49
CA TYR A 42 4.82 -1.17 0.78
C TYR A 42 3.37 -1.57 0.99
N TYR A 43 3.15 -2.78 1.50
CA TYR A 43 1.83 -3.34 1.76
C TYR A 43 1.55 -3.44 3.27
N PHE A 44 0.40 -2.93 3.69
CA PHE A 44 -0.07 -3.02 5.07
C PHE A 44 -1.52 -3.50 5.14
N GLU A 45 -1.75 -4.60 5.84
CA GLU A 45 -3.11 -5.05 6.11
C GLU A 45 -3.81 -4.10 7.10
N LEU A 46 -4.93 -3.52 6.70
CA LEU A 46 -5.74 -2.64 7.56
C LEU A 46 -6.83 -3.44 8.30
N SER A 47 -7.46 -4.37 7.59
CA SER A 47 -8.44 -5.33 8.13
C SER A 47 -8.52 -6.59 7.25
N GLU A 48 -9.42 -7.52 7.60
CA GLU A 48 -9.71 -8.71 6.78
C GLU A 48 -10.10 -8.35 5.35
N ASP A 49 -10.75 -7.20 5.15
CA ASP A 49 -11.31 -6.76 3.87
C ASP A 49 -10.49 -5.69 3.15
N TYR A 50 -9.53 -5.04 3.82
CA TYR A 50 -8.81 -3.90 3.26
C TYR A 50 -7.31 -3.96 3.54
N PHE A 51 -6.54 -3.45 2.58
CA PHE A 51 -5.12 -3.17 2.75
C PHE A 51 -4.75 -1.79 2.19
N LEU A 52 -3.64 -1.29 2.67
CA LEU A 52 -3.01 -0.03 2.26
C LEU A 52 -1.77 -0.36 1.43
N ILE A 53 -1.62 0.29 0.30
CA ILE A 53 -0.37 0.39 -0.44
C ILE A 53 0.17 1.80 -0.22
N LEU A 54 1.45 1.90 0.09
CA LEU A 54 2.20 3.16 0.12
C LEU A 54 3.28 3.12 -0.94
N ASP A 55 3.26 4.12 -1.81
CA ASP A 55 4.16 4.26 -2.94
C ASP A 55 5.25 5.26 -2.63
N PHE A 56 6.48 4.91 -2.99
CA PHE A 56 7.65 5.73 -2.80
C PHE A 56 8.41 5.85 -4.11
N LYS A 57 8.90 7.05 -4.37
CA LYS A 57 9.73 7.39 -5.52
C LYS A 57 10.96 8.15 -5.03
N ASP A 58 12.14 7.73 -5.45
CA ASP A 58 13.42 8.32 -5.01
C ASP A 58 13.51 8.39 -3.47
N PHE A 59 13.11 7.31 -2.79
CA PHE A 59 13.07 7.19 -1.32
C PHE A 59 12.18 8.22 -0.60
N SER A 60 11.27 8.87 -1.33
CA SER A 60 10.31 9.82 -0.79
C SER A 60 8.90 9.28 -0.96
N PHE A 61 8.05 9.49 0.03
CA PHE A 61 6.63 9.16 -0.07
C PHE A 61 6.00 9.92 -1.25
N ASP A 62 5.29 9.18 -2.12
CA ASP A 62 4.72 9.71 -3.36
C ASP A 62 3.17 9.68 -3.30
N ASP A 63 2.59 8.49 -3.09
CA ASP A 63 1.13 8.31 -3.07
C ASP A 63 0.70 7.13 -2.18
N PHE A 64 -0.61 6.96 -1.99
CA PHE A 64 -1.18 5.84 -1.28
C PHE A 64 -2.49 5.35 -1.91
N SER A 65 -2.80 4.07 -1.69
CA SER A 65 -4.06 3.47 -2.12
C SER A 65 -4.63 2.56 -1.04
N ILE A 66 -5.92 2.72 -0.73
CA ILE A 66 -6.67 1.76 0.09
C ILE A 66 -7.45 0.84 -0.84
N VAL A 67 -7.12 -0.45 -0.80
CA VAL A 67 -7.68 -1.45 -1.71
C VAL A 67 -8.57 -2.41 -0.93
N SER A 68 -9.77 -2.64 -1.44
CA SER A 68 -10.65 -3.68 -0.91
C SER A 68 -10.29 -5.05 -1.50
N LYS A 69 -10.15 -6.05 -0.64
CA LYS A 69 -9.91 -7.46 -0.99
C LYS A 69 -11.16 -8.14 -1.57
N SER A 70 -12.33 -7.55 -1.37
CA SER A 70 -13.64 -8.13 -1.72
C SER A 70 -13.92 -8.26 -3.23
N GLN A 71 -13.02 -7.85 -4.11
CA GLN A 71 -13.25 -7.91 -5.57
C GLN A 71 -12.79 -9.19 -6.27
N LYS A 72 -12.22 -10.19 -5.57
CA LYS A 72 -11.77 -11.43 -6.22
C LYS A 72 -12.89 -12.13 -7.00
N GLN A 73 -14.07 -12.30 -6.39
CA GLN A 73 -15.19 -12.98 -7.06
C GLN A 73 -15.72 -12.21 -8.27
N LEU A 74 -15.81 -10.89 -8.18
CA LEU A 74 -16.27 -10.04 -9.28
C LEU A 74 -15.28 -10.06 -10.45
N VAL A 75 -13.98 -9.96 -10.17
CA VAL A 75 -12.94 -10.06 -11.20
C VAL A 75 -12.93 -11.45 -11.85
N TYR A 76 -13.06 -12.54 -11.08
CA TYR A 76 -13.20 -13.88 -11.67
C TYR A 76 -14.47 -14.03 -12.49
N GLN A 77 -15.60 -13.44 -12.09
CA GLN A 77 -16.82 -13.46 -12.90
C GLN A 77 -16.60 -12.72 -14.23
N LEU A 78 -16.04 -11.51 -14.20
CA LEU A 78 -15.74 -10.72 -15.39
C LEU A 78 -14.72 -11.39 -16.34
N LEU A 79 -13.81 -12.21 -15.81
CA LEU A 79 -12.81 -12.95 -16.60
C LEU A 79 -13.28 -14.30 -17.14
N ASN A 80 -14.36 -14.87 -16.59
CA ASN A 80 -14.90 -16.18 -16.99
C ASN A 80 -16.26 -16.07 -17.72
N GLU A 81 -16.77 -14.85 -17.93
CA GLU A 81 -17.82 -14.58 -18.91
C GLU A 81 -17.18 -14.46 -20.32
N GLU A 82 -16.77 -15.61 -20.88
CA GLU A 82 -16.57 -15.82 -22.33
C GLU A 82 -17.59 -16.83 -22.87
#